data_AF-A0A1Q3V5L6-F1
#
_entry.id   AF-A0A1Q3V5L6-F1
#
_cell.length_a   1.000
_cell.length_b   1.000
_cell.length_c   1.000
_cell.angle_alpha   90.00
_cell.angle_beta   90.00
_cell.angle_gamma   90.00
#
_symmetry.space_group_name_H-M   'P 1'
#
loop_
_entity.id
_entity.type
_entity.pdbx_description
1 polymer ?
#
loop_
_entity_poly.entity_id
_entity_poly.type
_entity_poly.pdbx_seq_one_letter_code
_entity_poly.pdbx_strand_id
1 'polypeptide(L)'
;MRPTNLLRAAILAVPVLLAACAAPPPPEPAKPAPSTDEVDGEYRGTSTRFQADSRSCPRPGLVTLIVWDGKFQYHWYRDVWLDAAIAPDDTVTGQGPGITLQGRRTGSRIEGDVTDGTCGFHFTVSKNRP
;
A
#
# COMPACT_ATOMS: atom_id res chain seq x y z
N MET A 1 -56.92 -39.14 -23.86
CA MET A 1 -56.33 -40.37 -23.29
C MET A 1 -55.05 -40.68 -24.06
N ARG A 2 -53.91 -40.86 -23.36
CA ARG A 2 -52.59 -41.17 -23.95
C ARG A 2 -52.54 -42.61 -24.50
N PRO A 3 -51.66 -42.87 -25.48
CA PRO A 3 -50.53 -43.77 -25.20
C PRO A 3 -49.21 -43.16 -25.74
N THR A 4 -48.11 -43.08 -24.99
CA THR A 4 -47.17 -44.14 -24.56
C THR A 4 -46.17 -44.54 -25.66
N ASN A 5 -44.94 -44.02 -25.51
CA ASN A 5 -43.65 -44.72 -25.56
C ASN A 5 -42.71 -44.74 -26.80
N LEU A 6 -41.43 -44.50 -26.44
CA LEU A 6 -40.19 -45.17 -26.88
C LEU A 6 -39.61 -44.81 -28.26
N LEU A 7 -38.40 -44.23 -28.32
CA LEU A 7 -37.10 -44.95 -28.36
C LEU A 7 -35.99 -44.16 -29.11
N ARG A 8 -34.78 -44.08 -28.50
CA ARG A 8 -33.42 -43.93 -29.10
C ARG A 8 -33.08 -42.58 -29.76
N ALA A 9 -31.85 -42.04 -29.71
CA ALA A 9 -30.54 -42.65 -29.52
C ALA A 9 -29.56 -41.69 -28.82
N ALA A 10 -28.61 -42.29 -28.10
CA ALA A 10 -27.46 -41.66 -27.48
C ALA A 10 -26.45 -41.15 -28.53
N ILE A 11 -25.86 -39.98 -28.30
CA ILE A 11 -24.58 -39.59 -28.90
C ILE A 11 -23.64 -39.25 -27.75
N LEU A 12 -22.74 -40.19 -27.47
CA LEU A 12 -21.54 -40.00 -26.67
C LEU A 12 -20.63 -39.01 -27.39
N ALA A 13 -20.44 -37.82 -26.81
CA ALA A 13 -19.37 -36.91 -27.21
C ALA A 13 -18.23 -37.02 -26.18
N VAL A 14 -17.10 -37.50 -26.67
CA VAL A 14 -15.82 -37.71 -25.97
C VAL A 14 -15.32 -36.39 -25.36
N PRO A 15 -15.05 -36.30 -24.05
CA PRO A 15 -14.28 -35.18 -23.53
C PRO A 15 -12.81 -35.42 -23.86
N VAL A 16 -12.29 -34.61 -24.79
CA VAL A 16 -10.85 -34.46 -25.01
C VAL A 16 -10.25 -33.90 -23.72
N LEU A 17 -9.57 -34.77 -22.96
CA LEU A 17 -8.76 -34.38 -21.82
C LEU A 17 -7.63 -33.48 -22.33
N LEU A 18 -7.79 -32.17 -22.19
CA LEU A 18 -6.70 -31.20 -22.26
C LEU A 18 -5.76 -31.47 -21.07
N ALA A 19 -4.85 -32.42 -21.26
CA ALA A 19 -3.64 -32.54 -20.46
C ALA A 19 -2.71 -31.36 -20.85
N ALA A 20 -3.08 -30.15 -20.42
CA ALA A 20 -2.17 -29.02 -20.43
C ALA A 20 -1.17 -29.23 -19.29
N CYS A 21 0.08 -29.52 -19.66
CA CYS A 21 1.21 -29.47 -18.75
C CYS A 21 1.22 -28.10 -18.04
N ALA A 22 0.84 -28.08 -16.77
CA ALA A 22 1.06 -26.93 -15.91
C ALA A 22 2.57 -26.77 -15.73
N ALA A 23 3.18 -25.86 -16.51
CA ALA A 23 4.50 -25.37 -16.20
C ALA A 23 4.50 -24.86 -14.75
N PRO A 24 5.53 -25.16 -13.94
CA PRO A 24 5.60 -24.64 -12.60
C PRO A 24 5.45 -23.11 -12.64
N PRO A 25 4.67 -22.51 -11.72
CA PRO A 25 4.50 -21.07 -11.68
C PRO A 25 5.88 -20.41 -11.62
N PRO A 26 6.09 -19.27 -12.31
CA PRO A 26 7.34 -18.54 -12.24
C PRO A 26 7.72 -18.33 -10.77
N PRO A 27 9.01 -18.47 -10.40
CA PRO A 27 9.44 -18.16 -9.05
C PRO A 27 9.00 -16.75 -8.68
N GLU A 28 8.37 -16.60 -7.51
CA GLU A 28 7.95 -15.29 -7.01
C GLU A 28 9.15 -14.33 -6.97
N PRO A 29 8.96 -13.04 -7.29
CA PRO A 29 10.02 -12.05 -7.16
C PRO A 29 10.62 -12.09 -5.76
N ALA A 30 11.95 -12.19 -5.68
CA ALA A 30 12.64 -12.23 -4.39
C ALA A 30 12.27 -11.00 -3.55
N LYS A 31 11.86 -11.22 -2.31
CA LYS A 31 11.59 -10.14 -1.35
C LYS A 31 12.86 -9.29 -1.20
N PRO A 32 12.77 -7.94 -1.22
CA PRO A 32 13.93 -7.08 -1.00
C PRO A 32 14.63 -7.42 0.33
N ALA A 33 15.96 -7.40 0.32
CA ALA A 33 16.74 -7.59 1.54
C ALA A 33 16.45 -6.46 2.54
N PRO A 34 16.45 -6.76 3.86
CA PRO A 34 16.30 -5.73 4.87
C PRO A 34 17.40 -4.67 4.74
N SER A 35 17.04 -3.39 4.84
CA SER A 35 18.06 -2.33 4.91
C SER A 35 18.86 -2.42 6.21
N THR A 36 20.17 -2.19 6.13
CA THR A 36 21.08 -2.10 7.28
C THR A 36 21.26 -0.69 7.82
N ASP A 37 20.72 0.33 7.16
CA ASP A 37 20.81 1.72 7.61
C ASP A 37 20.01 1.96 8.90
N GLU A 38 20.56 2.79 9.78
CA GLU A 38 19.88 3.20 11.02
C GLU A 38 18.60 4.00 10.70
N VAL A 39 17.45 3.40 10.98
CA VAL A 39 16.12 3.95 10.66
C VAL A 39 15.69 5.03 11.66
N ASP A 40 15.98 4.85 12.94
CA ASP A 40 15.47 5.70 14.02
C ASP A 40 16.09 7.10 14.03
N GLY A 41 15.32 8.10 14.43
CA GLY A 41 15.78 9.48 14.53
C GLY A 41 14.73 10.50 14.10
N GLU A 42 15.15 11.77 14.07
CA GLU A 42 14.30 12.88 13.65
C GLU A 42 14.41 13.11 12.14
N TYR A 43 13.27 13.23 11.47
CA TYR A 43 13.17 13.55 10.05
C TYR A 43 12.40 14.85 9.87
N ARG A 44 12.88 15.72 8.99
CA ARG A 44 12.22 17.00 8.68
C ARG A 44 12.06 17.21 7.19
N GLY A 45 11.02 17.93 6.82
CA GLY A 45 10.78 18.34 5.44
C GLY A 45 9.43 19.00 5.28
N THR A 46 8.77 18.72 4.15
CA THR A 46 7.54 19.39 3.75
C THR A 46 6.57 18.43 3.10
N SER A 47 5.30 18.82 3.09
CA SER A 47 4.28 18.25 2.23
C SER A 47 3.86 19.21 1.13
N THR A 48 3.34 18.65 0.03
CA THR A 48 2.67 19.35 -1.05
C THR A 48 1.31 18.70 -1.28
N ARG A 49 0.32 19.49 -1.69
CA ARG A 49 -1.04 18.96 -1.92
C ARG A 49 -1.19 18.55 -3.38
N PHE A 50 -1.63 17.32 -3.61
CA PHE A 50 -1.95 16.82 -4.96
C PHE A 50 -3.46 16.66 -5.21
N GLN A 51 -4.27 16.57 -4.16
CA GLN A 51 -5.74 16.44 -4.25
C GLN A 51 -6.44 17.31 -3.20
N ALA A 52 -7.56 17.94 -3.59
CA ALA A 52 -8.29 18.90 -2.74
C ALA A 52 -9.76 19.04 -3.16
N ASP A 53 -10.51 17.94 -3.12
CA ASP A 53 -11.89 17.91 -3.61
C ASP A 53 -12.89 18.51 -2.59
N SER A 54 -12.44 18.68 -1.34
CA SER A 54 -13.19 19.36 -0.28
C SER A 54 -12.58 20.72 0.08
N ARG A 55 -13.43 21.70 0.41
CA ARG A 55 -12.99 22.97 1.01
C ARG A 55 -12.37 22.81 2.40
N SER A 56 -12.66 21.70 3.09
CA SER A 56 -12.05 21.38 4.39
C SER A 56 -10.64 20.81 4.28
N CYS A 57 -10.08 20.73 3.07
CA CYS A 57 -8.77 20.15 2.87
C CYS A 57 -7.69 20.93 3.63
N PRO A 58 -6.91 20.27 4.50
CA PRO A 58 -5.84 20.93 5.21
C PRO A 58 -4.84 21.61 4.27
N ARG A 59 -4.09 22.57 4.79
CA ARG A 59 -2.99 23.17 4.03
C ARG A 59 -1.77 22.26 4.16
N PRO A 60 -1.01 22.05 3.06
CA PRO A 60 0.29 21.41 3.17
C PRO A 60 1.26 22.30 3.98
N GLY A 61 2.34 21.72 4.51
CA GLY A 61 3.25 22.45 5.38
C GLY A 61 4.48 21.67 5.81
N LEU A 62 5.08 22.09 6.91
CA LEU A 62 6.23 21.41 7.51
C LEU A 62 5.82 20.05 8.05
N VAL A 63 6.67 19.05 7.83
CA VAL A 63 6.51 17.70 8.36
C VAL A 63 7.73 17.41 9.24
N THR A 64 7.47 16.96 10.47
CA THR A 64 8.50 16.47 11.39
C THR A 64 8.06 15.09 11.88
N LEU A 65 8.91 14.08 11.67
CA LEU A 65 8.67 12.72 12.13
C LEU A 65 9.73 12.36 13.14
N ILE A 66 9.31 11.81 14.28
CA ILE A 66 10.21 11.16 15.24
C ILE A 66 10.02 9.66 15.05
N VAL A 67 11.05 9.01 14.52
CA VAL A 67 11.05 7.57 14.28
C VAL A 67 11.75 6.87 15.43
N TRP A 68 11.03 5.94 16.07
CA TRP A 68 11.54 5.10 17.14
C TRP A 68 11.08 3.67 16.94
N ASP A 69 12.00 2.71 16.96
CA ASP A 69 11.74 1.31 16.62
C ASP A 69 11.03 1.17 15.26
N GLY A 70 11.48 1.95 14.27
CA GLY A 70 10.89 1.99 12.93
C GLY A 70 9.45 2.51 12.86
N LYS A 71 8.89 3.04 13.95
CA LYS A 71 7.51 3.57 14.02
C LYS A 71 7.51 5.07 14.23
N PHE A 72 6.49 5.75 13.74
CA PHE A 72 6.29 7.17 13.93
C PHE A 72 4.82 7.55 13.84
N GLN A 73 4.48 8.76 14.27
CA GLN A 73 3.16 9.35 14.04
C GLN A 73 3.24 10.44 12.98
N TYR A 74 2.31 10.43 12.04
CA TYR A 74 2.15 11.48 11.03
C TYR A 74 1.01 12.41 11.43
N HIS A 75 1.30 13.72 11.50
CA HIS A 75 0.29 14.74 11.78
C HIS A 75 -0.49 15.08 10.50
N TRP A 76 -1.77 14.73 10.45
CA TRP A 76 -2.62 15.08 9.31
C TRP A 76 -3.17 16.50 9.42
N TYR A 77 -3.91 16.76 10.50
CA TYR A 77 -4.56 18.05 10.77
C TYR A 77 -5.15 18.10 12.18
N ARG A 78 -5.04 19.24 12.87
CA ARG A 78 -5.54 19.44 14.26
C ARG A 78 -5.06 18.35 15.22
N ASP A 79 -5.94 17.52 15.74
CA ASP A 79 -5.62 16.44 16.66
C ASP A 79 -5.66 15.07 15.98
N VAL A 80 -5.66 15.05 14.65
CA VAL A 80 -5.68 13.82 13.85
C VAL A 80 -4.25 13.40 13.53
N TRP A 81 -3.89 12.24 14.07
CA TRP A 81 -2.60 11.58 13.89
C TRP A 81 -2.80 10.22 13.26
N LEU A 82 -1.85 9.80 12.43
CA LEU A 82 -1.79 8.45 11.87
C LEU A 82 -0.61 7.72 12.48
N ASP A 83 -0.83 6.50 12.94
CA ASP A 83 0.26 5.61 13.31
C ASP A 83 0.84 4.98 12.04
N ALA A 84 2.15 5.07 11.88
CA ALA A 84 2.87 4.58 10.72
C ALA A 84 4.12 3.79 11.13
N ALA A 85 4.52 2.88 10.26
CA ALA A 85 5.66 2.01 10.44
C ALA A 85 6.48 1.88 9.15
N ILE A 86 7.78 1.72 9.32
CA ILE A 86 8.77 1.44 8.28
C ILE A 86 9.09 -0.05 8.41
N ALA A 87 8.66 -0.83 7.42
CA ALA A 87 8.97 -2.24 7.34
C ALA A 87 10.47 -2.45 7.01
N PRO A 88 11.03 -3.65 7.27
CA PRO A 88 12.44 -3.94 6.98
C PRO A 88 12.84 -3.75 5.51
N ASP A 89 11.88 -3.87 4.58
CA ASP A 89 12.09 -3.67 3.13
C ASP A 89 11.93 -2.20 2.66
N ASP A 90 11.97 -1.28 3.63
CA ASP A 90 11.80 0.17 3.48
C ASP A 90 10.43 0.64 3.03
N THR A 91 9.43 -0.26 3.00
CA THR A 91 8.04 0.16 2.77
C THR A 91 7.52 0.93 3.98
N VAL A 92 6.90 2.08 3.74
CA VAL A 92 6.24 2.86 4.78
C VAL A 92 4.74 2.71 4.62
N THR A 93 4.06 2.33 5.70
CA THR A 93 2.59 2.24 5.73
C THR A 93 2.07 2.86 7.02
N GLY A 94 0.89 3.46 6.96
CA GLY A 94 0.23 4.01 8.14
C GLY A 94 -1.27 4.15 7.93
N GLN A 95 -2.01 4.18 9.02
CA GLN A 95 -3.46 4.29 9.01
C GLN A 95 -3.96 5.16 10.16
N GLY A 96 -5.08 5.84 9.91
CA GLY A 96 -5.89 6.54 10.90
C GLY A 96 -7.37 6.44 10.51
N PRO A 97 -8.28 7.12 11.24
CA PRO A 97 -9.71 7.07 10.94
C PRO A 97 -10.04 7.58 9.53
N GLY A 98 -10.21 6.66 8.57
CA GLY A 98 -10.51 6.98 7.17
C GLY A 98 -9.35 7.56 6.36
N ILE A 99 -8.12 7.54 6.91
CA ILE A 99 -6.93 8.12 6.27
C ILE A 99 -5.87 7.04 6.12
N THR A 100 -5.23 6.99 4.96
CA THR A 100 -4.16 6.05 4.66
C THR A 100 -2.87 6.79 4.34
N LEU A 101 -1.75 6.19 4.73
CA LEU A 101 -0.41 6.64 4.39
C LEU A 101 0.34 5.49 3.72
N GLN A 102 0.93 5.75 2.56
CA GLN A 102 1.79 4.81 1.84
C GLN A 102 3.03 5.52 1.35
N GLY A 103 4.20 4.90 1.47
CA GLY A 103 5.44 5.52 1.07
C GLY A 103 6.61 4.57 1.07
N ARG A 104 7.80 5.14 0.95
CA ARG A 104 9.05 4.41 0.97
C ARG A 104 10.14 5.21 1.66
N ARG A 105 11.04 4.50 2.33
CA ARG A 105 12.32 5.02 2.76
C ARG A 105 13.39 4.70 1.73
N THR A 106 14.36 5.58 1.55
CA THR A 106 15.55 5.34 0.75
C THR A 106 16.72 6.05 1.41
N GLY A 107 17.56 5.27 2.10
CA GLY A 107 18.62 5.82 2.96
C GLY A 107 18.05 6.78 4.01
N SER A 108 18.56 8.01 4.05
CA SER A 108 18.10 9.04 4.99
C SER A 108 16.81 9.76 4.57
N ARG A 109 16.15 9.36 3.48
CA ARG A 109 14.95 10.04 2.96
C ARG A 109 13.72 9.17 3.15
N ILE A 110 12.60 9.77 3.56
CA ILE A 110 11.28 9.14 3.53
C ILE A 110 10.36 10.01 2.68
N GLU A 111 9.64 9.39 1.77
CA GLU A 111 8.61 10.02 0.97
C GLU A 111 7.37 9.15 0.93
N GLY A 112 6.22 9.79 0.77
CA GLY A 112 4.96 9.06 0.74
C GLY A 112 3.77 9.97 0.51
N ASP A 113 2.65 9.32 0.28
CA ASP A 113 1.36 9.94 0.08
C ASP A 113 0.47 9.63 1.28
N VAL A 114 -0.27 10.64 1.72
CA VAL A 114 -1.30 10.51 2.75
C VAL A 114 -2.62 11.04 2.21
N THR A 115 -3.69 10.27 2.35
CA THR A 115 -4.99 10.61 1.75
C THR A 115 -6.17 10.01 2.49
N ASP A 116 -7.30 10.72 2.49
CA ASP A 116 -8.62 10.26 2.92
C ASP A 116 -9.58 9.97 1.74
N GLY A 117 -9.06 9.99 0.51
CA GLY A 117 -9.82 9.84 -0.73
C GLY A 117 -10.41 11.15 -1.29
N THR A 118 -10.46 12.23 -0.51
CA THR A 118 -10.92 13.57 -0.94
C THR A 118 -9.82 14.63 -0.86
N CYS A 119 -8.82 14.38 -0.02
CA CYS A 119 -7.66 15.19 0.23
C CYS A 119 -6.41 14.33 0.15
N GLY A 120 -5.35 14.87 -0.44
CA GLY A 120 -4.11 14.13 -0.66
C GLY A 120 -2.88 15.02 -0.56
N PHE A 121 -1.91 14.59 0.24
CA PHE A 121 -0.60 15.23 0.31
C PHE A 121 0.50 14.24 -0.02
N HIS A 122 1.48 14.71 -0.79
CA HIS A 122 2.77 14.06 -0.93
C HIS A 122 3.72 14.69 0.07
N PHE A 123 4.38 13.92 0.92
CA PHE A 123 5.41 14.41 1.82
C PHE A 123 6.78 13.89 1.44
N THR A 124 7.78 14.70 1.76
CA THR A 124 9.18 14.37 1.64
C THR A 124 9.87 14.86 2.90
N VAL A 125 10.57 13.96 3.58
CA VAL A 125 11.40 14.29 4.75
C VAL A 125 12.77 13.65 4.62
N SER A 126 13.76 14.27 5.26
CA SER A 126 15.12 13.75 5.36
C SER A 126 15.55 13.68 6.81
N LYS A 127 16.32 12.65 7.17
CA LYS A 127 16.88 12.44 8.50
C LYS A 127 17.75 13.65 8.81
N ASN A 128 17.42 14.35 9.87
CA ASN A 128 18.26 15.40 10.39
C ASN A 128 19.51 14.70 10.92
N ARG A 129 20.71 15.08 10.45
CA ARG A 129 21.94 14.50 11.01
C ARG A 129 22.01 14.91 12.49
N PRO A 130 22.38 13.98 13.39
CA PRO A 130 22.72 14.35 14.76
C PRO A 130 23.88 15.34 14.79
#